data_AF-A0AAN8NLI1-F1
#
_entry.id   AF-A0AAN8NLI1-F1
#
_cell.length_a   1.000
_cell.length_b   1.000
_cell.length_c   1.000
_cell.angle_alpha   90.00
_cell.angle_beta   90.00
_cell.angle_gamma   90.00
#
_symmetry.space_group_name_H-M   'P 1'
#
loop_
_entity.id
_entity.type
_entity.pdbx_description
1 polymer ?
#
loop_
_entity_poly.entity_id
_entity_poly.type
_entity_poly.pdbx_seq_one_letter_code
_entity_poly.pdbx_strand_id
1 'polypeptide(L)'
;MLFRFFYSLLLLVACVSASFLKYDSNYSYARNLPLTSFACSDGANGLITKFHVNTLSELRSKLKPGVQVAAHKFVQKWNSPSCGTCLYARNPKTNLGFYFIAIDVASDVAETVIASPEAFSSISPSRTTAEGVLTVYITNLSADPKKCYL
;
A
#
# COMPACT_ATOMS: atom_id res chain seq x y z
N MET A 1 39.14 -6.05 -43.68
CA MET A 1 38.98 -5.47 -42.32
C MET A 1 37.58 -5.83 -41.83
N LEU A 2 37.44 -6.92 -41.06
CA LEU A 2 36.16 -7.29 -40.43
C LEU A 2 36.09 -6.62 -39.05
N PHE A 3 35.27 -5.58 -38.92
CA PHE A 3 34.93 -4.98 -37.62
C PHE A 3 34.04 -5.96 -36.85
N ARG A 4 34.61 -6.64 -35.84
CA ARG A 4 33.84 -7.45 -34.89
C ARG A 4 33.13 -6.50 -33.91
N PHE A 5 31.82 -6.34 -34.07
CA PHE A 5 30.94 -5.70 -33.08
C PHE A 5 30.88 -6.60 -31.83
N PHE A 6 31.62 -6.24 -30.78
CA PHE A 6 31.45 -6.84 -29.46
C PHE A 6 30.17 -6.27 -28.82
N TYR A 7 29.07 -7.01 -28.88
CA TYR A 7 27.87 -6.71 -28.09
C TYR A 7 28.19 -6.97 -26.60
N SER A 8 28.41 -5.91 -25.84
CA SER A 8 28.47 -5.98 -24.37
C SER A 8 27.07 -6.21 -23.82
N LEU A 9 26.80 -7.41 -23.30
CA LEU A 9 25.58 -7.73 -22.59
C LEU A 9 25.63 -7.07 -21.20
N LEU A 10 24.99 -5.90 -21.07
CA LEU A 10 24.83 -5.21 -19.78
C LEU A 10 23.85 -6.01 -18.91
N LEU A 11 24.36 -6.72 -17.89
CA LEU A 11 23.52 -7.35 -16.87
C LEU A 11 22.94 -6.26 -15.96
N LEU A 12 21.65 -5.93 -16.13
CA LEU A 12 20.91 -5.12 -15.17
C LEU A 12 20.67 -5.97 -13.91
N VAL A 13 21.45 -5.71 -12.85
CA VAL A 13 21.13 -6.26 -11.52
C VAL A 13 19.91 -5.50 -10.99
N ALA A 14 18.75 -6.14 -11.01
CA ALA A 14 17.56 -5.60 -10.36
C ALA A 14 17.74 -5.72 -8.83
N CYS A 15 18.00 -4.60 -8.16
CA CYS A 15 17.99 -4.54 -6.70
C CYS A 15 16.54 -4.63 -6.21
N VAL A 16 16.11 -5.80 -5.74
CA VAL A 16 14.81 -5.93 -5.07
C VAL A 16 14.94 -5.29 -3.69
N SER A 17 14.32 -4.14 -3.51
CA SER A 17 14.26 -3.48 -2.21
C SER A 17 13.19 -4.16 -1.39
N ALA A 18 13.57 -4.67 -0.21
CA ALA A 18 12.62 -5.28 0.70
C ALA A 18 11.86 -4.17 1.45
N SER A 19 10.52 -4.21 1.42
CA SER A 19 9.67 -3.27 2.14
C SER A 19 9.23 -3.88 3.48
N PHE A 20 8.79 -3.04 4.42
CA PHE A 20 8.34 -3.46 5.73
C PHE A 20 6.85 -3.22 5.92
N LEU A 21 6.14 -4.23 6.40
CA LEU A 21 4.76 -4.12 6.86
C LEU A 21 4.72 -4.08 8.38
N LYS A 22 4.13 -3.00 8.91
CA LYS A 22 3.77 -2.81 10.31
C LYS A 22 2.25 -2.71 10.43
N TYR A 23 1.74 -2.61 11.65
CA TYR A 23 0.30 -2.46 11.87
C TYR A 23 -0.06 -1.31 12.82
N ASP A 24 -1.22 -0.72 12.58
CA ASP A 24 -1.92 0.19 13.50
C ASP A 24 -3.43 -0.05 13.38
N SER A 25 -4.08 -0.21 14.52
CA SER A 25 -5.54 -0.38 14.63
C SER A 25 -6.34 0.74 13.97
N ASN A 26 -5.81 1.95 13.83
CA ASN A 26 -6.50 3.09 13.20
C ASN A 26 -6.86 2.83 11.72
N TYR A 27 -6.16 1.92 11.05
CA TYR A 27 -6.47 1.50 9.68
C TYR A 27 -7.52 0.39 9.60
N SER A 28 -8.02 -0.12 10.73
CA SER A 28 -9.09 -1.13 10.73
C SER A 28 -10.43 -0.47 10.41
N TYR A 29 -11.16 -1.07 9.47
CA TYR A 29 -12.53 -0.63 9.14
C TYR A 29 -13.48 -0.70 10.34
N ALA A 30 -13.22 -1.58 11.32
CA ALA A 30 -14.04 -1.68 12.54
C ALA A 30 -13.97 -0.42 13.41
N ARG A 31 -12.87 0.36 13.31
CA ARG A 31 -12.74 1.65 14.01
C ARG A 31 -13.57 2.77 13.37
N ASN A 32 -13.90 2.61 12.08
CA ASN A 32 -14.67 3.56 11.28
C ASN A 32 -14.27 5.04 11.46
N LEU A 33 -12.97 5.32 11.49
CA LEU A 33 -12.47 6.68 11.71
C LEU A 33 -12.92 7.63 10.59
N PRO A 34 -13.11 8.93 10.91
CA PRO A 34 -13.36 9.94 9.89
C PRO A 34 -12.13 10.11 9.00
N LEU A 35 -12.35 10.29 7.69
CA LEU A 35 -11.26 10.43 6.73
C LEU A 35 -10.40 11.66 6.96
N THR A 36 -10.92 12.67 7.66
CA THR A 36 -10.18 13.86 8.12
C THR A 36 -9.02 13.53 9.07
N SER A 37 -8.95 12.31 9.60
CA SER A 37 -7.83 11.84 10.43
C SER A 37 -6.59 11.45 9.62
N PHE A 38 -6.68 11.38 8.30
CA PHE A 38 -5.59 10.91 7.42
C PHE A 38 -5.14 12.00 6.44
N ALA A 39 -3.91 11.89 5.95
CA ALA A 39 -3.37 12.83 4.96
C ALA A 39 -4.15 12.84 3.63
N CYS A 40 -4.79 11.74 3.25
CA CYS A 40 -5.62 11.65 2.05
C CYS A 40 -7.10 11.97 2.29
N SER A 41 -7.36 12.89 3.21
CA SER A 41 -8.69 13.42 3.54
C SER A 41 -9.32 14.16 2.35
N ASP A 42 -9.14 15.47 2.27
CA ASP A 42 -9.77 16.37 1.30
C ASP A 42 -8.73 17.04 0.37
N GLY A 43 -9.14 18.13 -0.30
CA GLY A 43 -8.36 18.76 -1.36
C GLY A 43 -8.52 18.06 -2.71
N ALA A 44 -7.85 18.57 -3.75
CA ALA A 44 -8.00 18.08 -5.13
C ALA A 44 -7.63 16.59 -5.30
N ASN A 45 -6.72 16.08 -4.47
CA ASN A 45 -6.28 14.68 -4.48
C ASN A 45 -6.92 13.82 -3.38
N GLY A 46 -7.67 14.41 -2.44
CA GLY A 46 -8.25 13.74 -1.29
C GLY A 46 -9.39 12.77 -1.64
N LEU A 47 -9.57 11.76 -0.80
CA LEU A 47 -10.57 10.71 -0.98
C LEU A 47 -11.98 11.20 -0.67
N ILE A 48 -12.14 12.16 0.27
CA ILE A 48 -13.42 12.82 0.55
C ILE A 48 -13.91 13.52 -0.72
N THR A 49 -13.04 14.32 -1.34
CA THR A 49 -13.37 15.07 -2.56
C THR A 49 -13.66 14.15 -3.75
N LYS A 50 -12.85 13.10 -3.95
CA LYS A 50 -12.97 12.20 -5.10
C LYS A 50 -14.18 11.28 -5.04
N PHE A 51 -14.54 10.80 -3.85
CA PHE A 51 -15.53 9.75 -3.69
C PHE A 51 -16.78 10.16 -2.92
N HIS A 52 -16.82 11.40 -2.41
CA HIS A 52 -17.93 11.95 -1.61
C HIS A 52 -18.27 11.06 -0.41
N VAL A 53 -17.24 10.71 0.37
CA VAL A 53 -17.31 9.86 1.57
C VAL A 53 -16.60 10.54 2.73
N ASN A 54 -16.98 10.24 3.96
CA ASN A 54 -16.46 10.91 5.16
C ASN A 54 -15.80 9.95 6.16
N THR A 55 -16.03 8.64 6.02
CA THR A 55 -15.55 7.62 6.98
C THR A 55 -14.84 6.46 6.28
N LEU A 56 -14.06 5.68 7.03
CA LEU A 56 -13.44 4.46 6.52
C LEU A 56 -14.47 3.44 6.02
N SER A 57 -15.63 3.30 6.68
CA SER A 57 -16.68 2.37 6.24
C SER A 57 -17.31 2.83 4.92
N GLU A 58 -17.57 4.12 4.76
CA GLU A 58 -18.06 4.65 3.47
C GLU A 58 -17.01 4.49 2.38
N LEU A 59 -15.73 4.76 2.67
CA LEU A 59 -14.64 4.52 1.72
C LEU A 59 -14.56 3.04 1.32
N ARG A 60 -14.72 2.11 2.28
CA ARG A 60 -14.76 0.66 2.00
C ARG A 60 -15.81 0.31 0.95
N SER A 61 -16.96 1.00 0.94
CA SER A 61 -18.00 0.77 -0.07
C SER A 61 -17.60 1.12 -1.50
N LYS A 62 -16.48 1.85 -1.68
CA LYS A 62 -15.91 2.22 -2.99
C LYS A 62 -14.81 1.25 -3.44
N LEU A 63 -14.44 0.29 -2.61
CA LEU A 63 -13.35 -0.66 -2.84
C LEU A 63 -13.88 -2.06 -3.08
N LYS A 64 -13.10 -2.87 -3.79
CA LYS A 64 -13.39 -4.29 -3.96
C LYS A 64 -13.34 -5.04 -2.62
N PRO A 65 -14.09 -6.15 -2.48
CA PRO A 65 -14.03 -6.98 -1.29
C PRO A 65 -12.60 -7.41 -0.94
N GLY A 66 -12.21 -7.25 0.33
CA GLY A 66 -10.90 -7.64 0.85
C GLY A 66 -9.78 -6.61 0.65
N VAL A 67 -10.00 -5.54 -0.10
CA VAL A 67 -9.05 -4.42 -0.22
C VAL A 67 -8.98 -3.69 1.12
N GLN A 68 -7.75 -3.38 1.55
CA GLN A 68 -7.47 -2.68 2.80
C GLN A 68 -7.15 -1.21 2.57
N VAL A 69 -7.09 -0.44 3.66
CA VAL A 69 -6.42 0.87 3.68
C VAL A 69 -5.12 0.79 4.45
N ALA A 70 -4.14 1.60 4.07
CA ALA A 70 -2.87 1.68 4.78
C ALA A 70 -2.20 3.05 4.63
N ALA A 71 -1.31 3.37 5.57
CA ALA A 71 -0.28 4.37 5.32
C ALA A 71 0.80 3.80 4.40
N HIS A 72 1.33 4.64 3.52
CA HIS A 72 2.43 4.27 2.63
C HIS A 72 3.37 5.44 2.37
N LYS A 73 4.65 5.15 2.17
CA LYS A 73 5.70 6.16 1.89
C LYS A 73 5.45 7.03 0.65
N PHE A 74 4.60 6.57 -0.28
CA PHE A 74 4.23 7.37 -1.47
C PHE A 74 3.35 8.57 -1.12
N VAL A 75 2.59 8.49 -0.03
CA VAL A 75 1.86 9.64 0.50
C VAL A 75 2.85 10.43 1.36
N GLN A 76 3.27 11.60 0.88
CA GLN A 76 4.30 12.39 1.55
C GLN A 76 3.72 13.47 2.48
N LYS A 77 2.47 13.87 2.25
CA LYS A 77 1.80 14.98 2.96
C LYS A 77 0.30 14.97 2.70
N TRP A 78 -0.41 15.84 3.40
CA TRP A 78 -1.81 16.15 3.11
C TRP A 78 -2.01 16.51 1.63
N ASN A 79 -3.12 16.04 1.03
CA ASN A 79 -3.47 16.26 -0.37
C ASN A 79 -2.38 15.78 -1.37
N SER A 80 -1.63 14.73 -1.01
CA SER A 80 -0.62 14.12 -1.89
C SER A 80 -1.22 13.64 -3.23
N PRO A 81 -0.55 13.84 -4.37
CA PRO A 81 -0.96 13.23 -5.64
C PRO A 81 -1.07 11.70 -5.62
N SER A 82 -0.35 11.04 -4.69
CA SER A 82 -0.40 9.59 -4.51
C SER A 82 -1.56 9.11 -3.62
N CYS A 83 -2.47 10.00 -3.24
CA CYS A 83 -3.64 9.62 -2.45
C CYS A 83 -4.57 8.69 -3.21
N GLY A 84 -4.83 7.53 -2.60
CA GLY A 84 -5.63 6.46 -3.18
C GLY A 84 -4.87 5.55 -4.14
N THR A 85 -3.53 5.62 -4.24
CA THR A 85 -2.77 4.70 -5.09
C THR A 85 -3.06 3.24 -4.72
N CYS A 86 -3.45 2.44 -5.72
CA CYS A 86 -3.70 1.01 -5.57
C CYS A 86 -2.37 0.23 -5.55
N LEU A 87 -2.20 -0.62 -4.55
CA LEU A 87 -0.97 -1.35 -4.25
C LEU A 87 -1.30 -2.79 -3.86
N TYR A 88 -0.31 -3.67 -3.99
CA TYR A 88 -0.37 -5.04 -3.49
C TYR A 88 0.85 -5.35 -2.64
N ALA A 89 0.64 -5.83 -1.43
CA ALA A 89 1.69 -6.31 -0.54
C ALA A 89 1.70 -7.84 -0.53
N ARG A 90 2.87 -8.45 -0.72
CA ARG A 90 3.06 -9.90 -0.65
C ARG A 90 4.13 -10.25 0.36
N ASN A 91 3.84 -11.17 1.27
CA ASN A 91 4.84 -11.75 2.15
C ASN A 91 5.57 -12.89 1.39
N PRO A 92 6.89 -12.78 1.15
CA PRO A 92 7.64 -13.81 0.44
C PRO A 92 7.74 -15.13 1.21
N LYS A 93 7.58 -15.14 2.54
CA LYS A 93 7.66 -16.36 3.37
C LYS A 93 6.39 -17.20 3.27
N THR A 94 5.22 -16.56 3.28
CA THR A 94 3.92 -17.26 3.25
C THR A 94 3.31 -17.32 1.85
N ASN A 95 3.85 -16.54 0.92
CA ASN A 95 3.33 -16.35 -0.43
C ASN A 95 1.92 -15.71 -0.49
N LEU A 96 1.44 -15.23 0.65
CA LEU A 96 0.15 -14.56 0.78
C LEU A 96 0.31 -13.06 0.57
N GLY A 97 -0.79 -12.39 0.21
CA GLY A 97 -0.79 -10.96 -0.01
C GLY A 97 -2.19 -10.37 0.06
N PHE A 98 -2.24 -9.04 0.12
CA PHE A 98 -3.49 -8.29 0.10
C PHE A 98 -3.34 -7.03 -0.77
N TYR A 99 -4.45 -6.62 -1.38
CA TYR A 99 -4.57 -5.35 -2.06
C TYR A 99 -4.88 -4.25 -1.05
N PHE A 100 -4.35 -3.05 -1.27
CA PHE A 100 -4.67 -1.89 -0.45
C PHE A 100 -4.60 -0.60 -1.25
N ILE A 101 -5.22 0.45 -0.72
CA ILE A 101 -5.02 1.82 -1.17
C ILE A 101 -4.24 2.61 -0.12
N ALA A 102 -3.33 3.47 -0.58
CA ALA A 102 -2.59 4.37 0.30
C ALA A 102 -3.45 5.57 0.70
N ILE A 103 -3.71 5.74 2.00
CA ILE A 103 -4.56 6.82 2.54
C ILE A 103 -3.83 7.78 3.47
N ASP A 104 -2.61 7.44 3.87
CA ASP A 104 -1.87 8.24 4.85
C ASP A 104 -0.36 8.10 4.71
N VAL A 105 0.39 8.96 5.40
CA VAL A 105 1.85 9.00 5.38
C VAL A 105 2.42 7.87 6.25
N ALA A 106 3.36 7.10 5.69
CA ALA A 106 4.27 6.27 6.49
C ALA A 106 5.62 6.99 6.63
N SER A 107 5.88 7.61 7.78
CA SER A 107 7.04 8.51 8.02
C SER A 107 8.38 7.79 8.23
N ASP A 108 8.57 6.60 7.68
CA ASP A 108 9.79 5.80 7.88
C ASP A 108 10.80 6.00 6.73
N VAL A 109 12.10 5.85 7.04
CA VAL A 109 13.19 6.00 6.06
C VAL A 109 13.21 4.84 5.05
N ALA A 110 12.82 3.64 5.48
CA ALA A 110 12.66 2.48 4.61
C ALA A 110 11.27 2.45 3.94
N GLU A 111 11.13 1.74 2.83
CA GLU A 111 9.81 1.54 2.21
C GLU A 111 8.89 0.79 3.18
N THR A 112 7.90 1.50 3.72
CA THR A 112 7.05 1.01 4.80
C THR A 112 5.58 1.17 4.44
N VAL A 113 4.83 0.12 4.74
CA VAL A 113 3.37 0.10 4.75
C VAL A 113 2.89 -0.12 6.19
N ILE A 114 1.94 0.67 6.66
CA ILE A 114 1.30 0.51 7.98
C ILE A 114 -0.17 0.24 7.72
N ALA A 115 -0.59 -1.02 7.86
CA ALA A 115 -1.96 -1.44 7.60
C ALA A 115 -2.68 -1.80 8.92
N SER A 116 -3.88 -2.35 8.82
CA SER A 116 -4.61 -2.81 9.99
C SER A 116 -4.02 -4.12 10.58
N PRO A 117 -4.27 -4.44 11.86
CA PRO A 117 -3.87 -5.72 12.45
C PRO A 117 -4.43 -6.93 11.68
N GLU A 118 -5.64 -6.81 11.12
CA GLU A 118 -6.28 -7.86 10.32
C GLU A 118 -5.56 -8.06 8.98
N ALA A 119 -5.14 -6.98 8.32
CA ALA A 119 -4.33 -7.06 7.10
C ALA A 119 -2.97 -7.72 7.39
N PHE A 120 -2.31 -7.32 8.48
CA PHE A 120 -1.04 -7.89 8.93
C PHE A 120 -1.16 -9.39 9.20
N SER A 121 -2.10 -9.80 10.05
CA SER A 121 -2.26 -11.20 10.45
C SER A 121 -2.71 -12.10 9.28
N SER A 122 -3.42 -11.54 8.29
CA SER A 122 -3.85 -12.29 7.10
C SER A 122 -2.69 -12.85 6.27
N ILE A 123 -1.51 -12.21 6.33
CA ILE A 123 -0.32 -12.64 5.58
C ILE A 123 0.85 -13.03 6.48
N SER A 124 0.73 -12.93 7.81
CA SER A 124 1.79 -13.30 8.74
C SER A 124 1.95 -14.83 8.82
N PRO A 125 3.18 -15.34 9.03
CA PRO A 125 3.40 -16.76 9.29
C PRO A 125 2.60 -17.29 10.50
N SER A 126 2.54 -16.51 11.58
CA SER A 126 1.85 -16.88 12.82
C SER A 126 0.33 -16.79 12.74
N ARG A 127 -0.22 -16.12 11.71
CA ARG A 127 -1.63 -15.70 11.64
C ARG A 127 -2.04 -14.76 12.78
N THR A 128 -1.07 -14.14 13.43
CA THR A 128 -1.25 -13.13 14.49
C THR A 128 -0.41 -11.90 14.17
N THR A 129 -0.28 -10.98 15.13
CA THR A 129 0.61 -9.81 15.06
C THR A 129 1.95 -10.01 15.78
N ALA A 130 2.25 -11.23 16.24
CA ALA A 130 3.40 -11.52 17.10
C ALA A 130 4.75 -11.17 16.48
N GLU A 131 4.88 -11.20 15.15
CA GLU A 131 6.11 -10.83 14.45
C GLU A 131 6.45 -9.34 14.59
N GLY A 132 5.47 -8.47 14.86
CA GLY A 132 5.63 -7.02 14.96
C GLY A 132 5.87 -6.33 13.60
N VAL A 133 6.77 -6.88 12.78
CA VAL A 133 7.13 -6.39 11.45
C VAL A 133 7.27 -7.58 10.49
N LEU A 134 6.73 -7.46 9.28
CA LEU A 134 6.95 -8.42 8.19
C LEU A 134 7.76 -7.79 7.08
N THR A 135 8.66 -8.56 6.47
CA THR A 135 9.19 -8.23 5.15
C THR A 135 8.13 -8.52 4.09
N VAL A 136 7.92 -7.58 3.18
CA VAL A 136 6.97 -7.72 2.06
C VAL A 136 7.56 -7.16 0.76
N TYR A 137 7.04 -7.65 -0.36
CA TYR A 137 7.21 -7.02 -1.66
C TYR A 137 5.98 -6.20 -1.99
N ILE A 138 6.20 -4.96 -2.45
CA ILE A 138 5.14 -4.04 -2.87
C ILE A 138 5.09 -4.00 -4.40
N THR A 139 3.90 -4.12 -4.95
CA THR A 139 3.63 -3.91 -6.38
C THR A 139 2.73 -2.70 -6.53
N ASN A 140 3.18 -1.71 -7.31
CA ASN A 140 2.38 -0.55 -7.68
C ASN A 140 1.41 -0.92 -8.80
N LEU A 141 0.11 -0.72 -8.57
CA LEU A 141 -0.97 -1.06 -9.49
C LEU A 141 -1.68 0.18 -10.04
N SER A 142 -0.99 1.33 -10.09
CA SER A 142 -1.56 2.57 -10.64
C SER A 142 -2.02 2.43 -12.10
N ALA A 143 -1.43 1.52 -12.87
CA ALA A 143 -1.84 1.21 -14.24
C ALA A 143 -3.13 0.35 -14.32
N ASP A 144 -3.53 -0.28 -13.22
CA ASP A 144 -4.76 -1.09 -13.12
C ASP A 144 -5.49 -0.83 -11.78
N PRO A 145 -6.02 0.40 -11.57
CA PRO A 145 -6.67 0.77 -10.31
C PRO A 145 -7.93 -0.06 -10.04
N LYS A 146 -8.50 -0.71 -11.05
CA LYS A 146 -9.65 -1.62 -10.92
C LYS A 146 -9.33 -2.85 -10.08
N LYS A 147 -8.06 -3.13 -9.73
CA LYS A 147 -7.75 -4.16 -8.72
C LYS A 147 -8.19 -3.76 -7.31
N CYS A 148 -8.24 -2.46 -7.01
CA CYS A 148 -8.65 -1.96 -5.70
C CYS A 148 -10.05 -1.35 -5.68
N TYR A 149 -10.46 -0.65 -6.74
CA TYR A 149 -11.72 0.11 -6.78
C TYR A 149 -12.84 -0.68 -7.48
N LEU A 150 -14.09 -0.39 -7.10
CA LEU A 150 -15.29 -0.90 -7.79
C LEU A 150 -15.49 -0.26 -9.16
#